data_AF-A0A0F3GMZ2-F1
#
_entry.id   AF-A0A0F3GMZ2-F1
#
_cell.length_a   1.000
_cell.length_b   1.000
_cell.length_c   1.000
_cell.angle_alpha   90.00
_cell.angle_beta   90.00
_cell.angle_gamma   90.00
#
_symmetry.space_group_name_H-M   'P 1'
#
loop_
_entity.id
_entity.type
_entity.pdbx_description
1 polymer ?
#
loop_
_entity_poly.entity_id
_entity_poly.type
_entity_poly.pdbx_seq_one_letter_code
_entity_poly.pdbx_strand_id
1 'polypeptide(L)'
;MSKVLNNQVFSKAAFLTMLCCILSLLSAPAYATTTIGTGNTGQYAWSENTGWFNFNPTNGTATFTYNGANSYLSGYIWSENIGWVQLAYNSSGPYTNTTSTNWGVNSNASGVLSGYGWSENAGWLMFNPTGGGVTISMTTGAFSGYAWGENIGYIHFSGNATDTTAYGVTNPNP
;
A
#
# COMPACT_ATOMS: atom_id res chain seq x y z
N MET A 1 52.29 29.17 26.59
CA MET A 1 51.47 29.23 25.36
C MET A 1 50.70 27.93 25.04
N SER A 2 51.08 26.76 25.62
CA SER A 2 50.45 25.46 25.32
C SER A 2 49.04 25.21 25.93
N LYS A 3 48.68 25.83 27.07
CA LYS A 3 47.37 25.58 27.74
C LYS A 3 46.14 26.11 26.99
N VAL A 4 46.29 27.13 26.14
CA VAL A 4 45.16 27.77 25.44
C VAL A 4 44.67 26.92 24.25
N LEU A 5 45.56 26.16 23.61
CA LEU A 5 45.24 25.31 22.47
C LEU A 5 44.37 24.11 22.87
N ASN A 6 44.59 23.53 24.05
CA ASN A 6 43.91 22.29 24.47
C ASN A 6 42.41 22.51 24.77
N ASN A 7 42.04 23.62 25.41
CA ASN A 7 40.64 23.94 25.69
C ASN A 7 39.82 24.26 24.44
N GLN A 8 40.44 24.78 23.38
CA GLN A 8 39.77 25.12 22.11
C GLN A 8 39.51 23.89 21.22
N VAL A 9 40.31 22.83 21.36
CA VAL A 9 40.10 21.55 20.66
C VAL A 9 39.00 20.73 21.33
N PHE A 10 38.97 20.68 22.67
CA PHE A 10 37.94 19.98 23.44
C PHE A 10 36.52 20.54 23.21
N SER A 11 36.37 21.85 23.11
CA SER A 11 35.08 22.50 22.87
C SER A 11 34.55 22.30 21.45
N LYS A 12 35.42 22.28 20.43
CA LYS A 12 35.03 21.96 19.04
C LYS A 12 34.65 20.50 18.85
N ALA A 13 35.36 19.57 19.49
CA ALA A 13 35.05 18.14 19.46
C ALA A 13 33.69 17.87 20.13
N ALA A 14 33.44 18.43 21.32
CA ALA A 14 32.17 18.28 22.01
C ALA A 14 30.98 18.88 21.23
N PHE A 15 31.19 20.02 20.56
CA PHE A 15 30.18 20.65 19.71
C PHE A 15 29.86 19.81 18.47
N LEU A 16 30.88 19.20 17.85
CA LEU A 16 30.73 18.33 16.68
C LEU A 16 30.04 17.00 17.02
N THR A 17 30.35 16.42 18.19
CA THR A 17 29.68 15.19 18.68
C THR A 17 28.22 15.47 19.05
N MET A 18 27.93 16.60 19.72
CA MET A 18 26.55 17.01 20.04
C MET A 18 25.71 17.26 18.79
N LEU A 19 26.31 17.86 17.75
CA LEU A 19 25.67 18.07 16.45
C LEU A 19 25.37 16.74 15.73
N CYS A 20 26.30 15.76 15.73
CA CYS A 20 26.05 14.41 15.21
C CYS A 20 24.96 13.66 15.98
N CYS A 21 24.90 13.77 17.32
CA CYS A 21 23.85 13.16 18.12
C CYS A 21 22.46 13.76 17.81
N ILE A 22 22.36 15.08 17.64
CA ILE A 22 21.12 15.77 17.26
C ILE A 22 20.69 15.38 15.84
N LEU A 23 21.62 15.25 14.89
CA LEU A 23 21.34 14.77 13.53
C LEU A 23 20.87 13.31 13.49
N SER A 24 21.40 12.44 14.37
CA SER A 24 20.95 11.05 14.49
C SER A 24 19.57 10.90 15.16
N LEU A 25 19.11 11.92 15.90
CA LEU A 25 17.79 11.97 16.53
C LEU A 25 16.69 12.51 15.60
N LEU A 26 17.02 13.02 14.41
CA LEU A 26 16.08 13.62 13.46
C LEU A 26 15.65 12.70 12.30
N SER A 27 16.00 11.41 12.33
CA SER A 27 15.47 10.45 11.35
C SER A 27 14.01 10.12 11.69
N ALA A 28 13.09 10.98 11.27
CA ALA A 28 11.68 10.61 11.20
C ALA A 28 11.52 9.55 10.10
N PRO A 29 10.67 8.52 10.30
CA PRO A 29 10.33 7.60 9.23
C PRO A 29 9.69 8.39 8.07
N ALA A 30 10.29 8.31 6.90
CA ALA A 30 9.71 8.86 5.69
C ALA A 30 8.66 7.89 5.17
N TYR A 31 7.39 8.25 5.30
CA TYR A 31 6.29 7.55 4.65
C TYR A 31 6.32 7.90 3.16
N ALA A 32 6.36 6.89 2.30
CA ALA A 32 6.26 7.09 0.86
C ALA A 32 4.86 6.64 0.42
N THR A 33 4.05 7.58 -0.08
CA THR A 33 2.76 7.26 -0.69
C THR A 33 2.90 7.33 -2.21
N THR A 34 2.50 6.26 -2.89
CA THR A 34 2.56 6.16 -4.35
C THR A 34 1.23 5.72 -4.93
N THR A 35 0.97 6.16 -6.15
CA THR A 35 -0.19 5.74 -6.94
C THR A 35 0.03 4.33 -7.48
N ILE A 36 -0.95 3.45 -7.28
CA ILE A 36 -0.98 2.11 -7.85
C ILE A 36 -1.50 2.21 -9.28
N GLY A 37 -1.01 1.36 -10.17
CA GLY A 37 -1.52 1.27 -11.53
C GLY A 37 -1.00 2.34 -12.47
N THR A 38 0.26 2.75 -12.33
CA THR A 38 0.88 3.63 -13.31
C THR A 38 1.34 2.82 -14.54
N GLY A 39 0.66 2.97 -15.67
CA GLY A 39 0.99 2.32 -16.95
C GLY A 39 -0.20 1.55 -17.57
N ASN A 40 -0.10 1.19 -18.86
CA ASN A 40 -1.26 0.69 -19.62
C ASN A 40 -1.82 -0.67 -19.13
N THR A 41 -1.00 -1.55 -18.57
CA THR A 41 -1.42 -2.88 -18.07
C THR A 41 -1.32 -3.02 -16.56
N GLY A 42 -0.58 -2.12 -15.92
CA GLY A 42 -0.21 -2.15 -14.50
C GLY A 42 -1.37 -1.87 -13.54
N GLN A 43 -2.55 -1.51 -14.05
CA GLN A 43 -3.65 -0.95 -13.26
C GLN A 43 -4.85 -1.89 -13.10
N TYR A 44 -4.82 -3.06 -13.73
CA TYR A 44 -5.99 -3.92 -13.83
C TYR A 44 -5.86 -5.21 -13.03
N ALA A 45 -6.90 -5.50 -12.25
CA ALA A 45 -7.23 -6.82 -11.72
C ALA A 45 -8.50 -7.34 -12.42
N TRP A 46 -8.77 -8.64 -12.31
CA TRP A 46 -9.86 -9.31 -13.02
C TRP A 46 -10.66 -10.22 -12.09
N SER A 47 -11.98 -10.24 -12.26
CA SER A 47 -12.86 -11.27 -11.72
C SER A 47 -13.64 -11.93 -12.85
N GLU A 48 -13.77 -13.25 -12.82
CA GLU A 48 -14.62 -13.97 -13.77
C GLU A 48 -16.11 -13.59 -13.63
N ASN A 49 -16.53 -13.18 -12.43
CA ASN A 49 -17.93 -12.85 -12.14
C ASN A 49 -18.25 -11.37 -12.38
N THR A 50 -17.28 -10.47 -12.21
CA THR A 50 -17.52 -9.01 -12.28
C THR A 50 -16.55 -8.24 -13.17
N GLY A 51 -15.72 -8.92 -13.93
CA GLY A 51 -14.87 -8.31 -14.95
C GLY A 51 -13.72 -7.47 -14.39
N TRP A 52 -13.41 -6.36 -15.06
CA TRP A 52 -12.24 -5.54 -14.78
C TRP A 52 -12.37 -4.66 -13.53
N PHE A 53 -11.26 -4.53 -12.81
CA PHE A 53 -11.05 -3.61 -11.70
C PHE A 53 -9.87 -2.70 -12.02
N ASN A 54 -10.12 -1.41 -12.16
CA ASN A 54 -9.14 -0.38 -12.45
C ASN A 54 -8.69 0.32 -11.16
N PHE A 55 -7.41 0.18 -10.82
CA PHE A 55 -6.78 0.78 -9.64
C PHE A 55 -6.39 2.25 -9.83
N ASN A 56 -6.39 2.73 -11.08
CA ASN A 56 -6.05 4.11 -11.42
C ASN A 56 -7.09 4.74 -12.38
N PRO A 57 -8.38 4.82 -11.97
CA PRO A 57 -9.42 5.44 -12.80
C PRO A 57 -9.27 6.97 -12.85
N THR A 58 -9.92 7.64 -13.81
CA THR A 58 -9.78 9.11 -13.96
C THR A 58 -10.26 9.91 -12.74
N ASN A 59 -11.27 9.42 -12.03
CA ASN A 59 -11.94 10.15 -10.92
C ASN A 59 -11.74 9.46 -9.55
N GLY A 60 -10.70 8.66 -9.41
CA GLY A 60 -10.36 7.97 -8.17
C GLY A 60 -8.96 7.37 -8.30
N THR A 61 -8.30 7.05 -7.19
CA THR A 61 -6.97 6.46 -7.28
C THR A 61 -6.73 5.58 -6.07
N ALA A 62 -6.24 4.37 -6.30
CA ALA A 62 -5.70 3.53 -5.24
C ALA A 62 -4.24 3.93 -4.97
N THR A 63 -3.89 4.08 -3.71
CA THR A 63 -2.52 4.39 -3.30
C THR A 63 -1.98 3.33 -2.36
N PHE A 64 -0.67 3.14 -2.40
CA PHE A 64 0.07 2.37 -1.43
C PHE A 64 0.93 3.32 -0.60
N THR A 65 0.81 3.26 0.72
CA THR A 65 1.69 4.00 1.65
C THR A 65 2.64 3.03 2.32
N TYR A 66 3.93 3.15 2.01
CA TYR A 66 4.99 2.42 2.67
C TYR A 66 5.25 2.98 4.07
N ASN A 67 5.19 2.08 5.06
CA ASN A 67 5.43 2.34 6.48
C ASN A 67 6.03 1.08 7.15
N GLY A 68 6.98 0.43 6.48
CA GLY A 68 7.58 -0.83 6.94
C GLY A 68 6.52 -1.90 7.25
N ALA A 69 6.46 -2.36 8.50
CA ALA A 69 5.52 -3.39 8.95
C ALA A 69 4.05 -2.93 9.04
N ASN A 70 3.80 -1.63 8.90
CA ASN A 70 2.50 -0.99 9.07
C ASN A 70 2.05 -0.28 7.78
N SER A 71 2.48 -0.79 6.62
CA SER A 71 2.12 -0.25 5.31
C SER A 71 0.63 -0.48 5.04
N TYR A 72 0.03 0.30 4.14
CA TYR A 72 -1.41 0.19 3.89
C TYR A 72 -1.80 0.72 2.51
N LEU A 73 -3.01 0.37 2.09
CA LEU A 73 -3.64 0.85 0.89
C LEU A 73 -4.73 1.86 1.24
N SER A 74 -4.97 2.84 0.37
CA SER A 74 -6.09 3.77 0.51
C SER A 74 -6.67 4.19 -0.84
N GLY A 75 -7.76 4.96 -0.80
CA GLY A 75 -8.40 5.49 -1.99
C GLY A 75 -9.43 4.55 -2.62
N TYR A 76 -9.59 4.64 -3.94
CA TYR A 76 -10.72 4.04 -4.66
C TYR A 76 -10.28 3.30 -5.92
N ILE A 77 -10.91 2.14 -6.15
CA ILE A 77 -10.82 1.33 -7.37
C ILE A 77 -12.18 1.41 -8.08
N TRP A 78 -12.18 1.42 -9.40
CA TRP A 78 -13.40 1.35 -10.20
C TRP A 78 -13.57 -0.03 -10.81
N SER A 79 -14.77 -0.60 -10.72
CA SER A 79 -15.19 -1.73 -11.55
C SER A 79 -16.45 -1.36 -12.32
N GLU A 80 -16.49 -1.72 -13.60
CA GLU A 80 -17.62 -1.42 -14.47
C GLU A 80 -18.92 -2.11 -14.01
N ASN A 81 -18.82 -3.24 -13.32
CA ASN A 81 -19.98 -4.06 -12.96
C ASN A 81 -20.43 -3.89 -11.50
N ILE A 82 -19.59 -3.33 -10.62
CA ILE A 82 -19.91 -3.11 -9.21
C ILE A 82 -19.58 -1.70 -8.70
N GLY A 83 -19.24 -0.79 -9.61
CA GLY A 83 -18.94 0.60 -9.29
C GLY A 83 -17.69 0.78 -8.43
N TRP A 84 -17.75 1.72 -7.49
CA TRP A 84 -16.62 2.08 -6.65
C TRP A 84 -16.35 1.05 -5.56
N VAL A 85 -15.08 0.73 -5.37
CA VAL A 85 -14.55 0.01 -4.22
C VAL A 85 -13.64 0.96 -3.45
N GLN A 86 -13.99 1.24 -2.20
CA GLN A 86 -13.16 2.00 -1.27
C GLN A 86 -12.20 1.04 -0.54
N LEU A 87 -10.90 1.35 -0.54
CA LEU A 87 -9.87 0.49 0.05
C LEU A 87 -9.69 0.67 1.55
N ALA A 88 -10.26 1.73 2.12
CA ALA A 88 -10.24 2.00 3.55
C ALA A 88 -11.25 3.07 3.94
N TYR A 89 -11.74 3.01 5.18
CA TYR A 89 -12.67 4.00 5.73
C TYR A 89 -12.14 5.43 5.62
N ASN A 90 -10.83 5.60 5.83
CA ASN A 90 -10.12 6.87 5.67
C ASN A 90 -8.72 6.62 5.06
N SER A 91 -8.01 7.68 4.70
CA SER A 91 -6.68 7.62 4.07
C SER A 91 -5.50 7.56 5.06
N SER A 92 -5.77 7.34 6.35
CA SER A 92 -4.77 7.40 7.42
C SER A 92 -4.63 6.06 8.15
N GLY A 93 -4.10 5.07 7.43
CA GLY A 93 -3.76 3.76 8.00
C GLY A 93 -2.52 3.79 8.90
N PRO A 94 -2.10 2.62 9.43
CA PRO A 94 -2.74 1.32 9.26
C PRO A 94 -4.10 1.22 9.97
N TYR A 95 -4.88 0.23 9.57
CA TYR A 95 -6.26 0.03 10.01
C TYR A 95 -6.35 -1.10 11.04
N THR A 96 -6.99 -0.86 12.18
CA THR A 96 -7.15 -1.90 13.20
C THR A 96 -8.18 -2.96 12.82
N ASN A 97 -9.11 -2.65 11.90
CA ASN A 97 -10.12 -3.59 11.39
C ASN A 97 -11.00 -4.23 12.49
N THR A 98 -11.54 -3.41 13.40
CA THR A 98 -12.37 -3.87 14.53
C THR A 98 -13.73 -3.17 14.63
N THR A 99 -13.95 -2.06 13.91
CA THR A 99 -15.18 -1.28 13.94
C THR A 99 -15.57 -0.82 12.53
N SER A 100 -16.77 -0.25 12.41
CA SER A 100 -17.28 0.34 11.18
C SER A 100 -16.55 1.61 10.71
N THR A 101 -15.61 2.13 11.51
CA THR A 101 -14.91 3.40 11.25
C THR A 101 -13.38 3.26 11.24
N ASN A 102 -12.85 2.03 11.24
CA ASN A 102 -11.41 1.77 11.26
C ASN A 102 -11.00 0.58 10.37
N TRP A 103 -11.82 0.25 9.38
CA TRP A 103 -11.53 -0.78 8.40
C TRP A 103 -10.67 -0.26 7.25
N GLY A 104 -9.91 -1.17 6.64
CA GLY A 104 -9.13 -0.90 5.45
C GLY A 104 -8.10 -1.99 5.17
N VAL A 105 -7.40 -1.88 4.05
CA VAL A 105 -6.41 -2.87 3.62
C VAL A 105 -5.01 -2.48 4.10
N ASN A 106 -4.38 -3.36 4.87
CA ASN A 106 -3.01 -3.20 5.36
C ASN A 106 -2.05 -4.11 4.60
N SER A 107 -0.76 -3.80 4.68
CA SER A 107 0.35 -4.63 4.21
C SER A 107 1.40 -4.76 5.30
N ASN A 108 1.85 -5.99 5.57
CA ASN A 108 3.00 -6.21 6.45
C ASN A 108 4.33 -5.91 5.72
N ALA A 109 5.45 -6.05 6.43
CA ALA A 109 6.79 -5.79 5.89
C ALA A 109 7.21 -6.72 4.75
N SER A 110 6.55 -7.88 4.60
CA SER A 110 6.77 -8.83 3.52
C SER A 110 5.83 -8.61 2.33
N GLY A 111 4.99 -7.57 2.37
CA GLY A 111 4.02 -7.29 1.32
C GLY A 111 2.78 -8.17 1.35
N VAL A 112 2.51 -8.91 2.43
CA VAL A 112 1.26 -9.68 2.56
C VAL A 112 0.14 -8.73 2.96
N LEU A 113 -0.94 -8.69 2.18
CA LEU A 113 -2.08 -7.84 2.45
C LEU A 113 -3.04 -8.48 3.45
N SER A 114 -3.82 -7.64 4.13
CA SER A 114 -4.87 -8.06 5.08
C SER A 114 -5.95 -6.99 5.20
N GLY A 115 -7.08 -7.33 5.82
CA GLY A 115 -8.20 -6.40 5.99
C GLY A 115 -9.13 -6.37 4.79
N TYR A 116 -9.84 -5.25 4.63
CA TYR A 116 -11.07 -5.21 3.84
C TYR A 116 -11.19 -3.93 3.01
N GLY A 117 -11.71 -4.07 1.78
CA GLY A 117 -12.30 -3.00 0.99
C GLY A 117 -13.83 -3.09 1.00
N TRP A 118 -14.51 -2.01 0.63
CA TRP A 118 -15.98 -1.93 0.62
C TRP A 118 -16.50 -1.43 -0.73
N SER A 119 -17.53 -2.06 -1.25
CA SER A 119 -18.34 -1.57 -2.37
C SER A 119 -19.80 -1.50 -1.95
N GLU A 120 -20.49 -0.42 -2.32
CA GLU A 120 -21.94 -0.30 -2.10
C GLU A 120 -22.75 -1.35 -2.88
N ASN A 121 -22.21 -1.87 -3.98
CA ASN A 121 -22.88 -2.82 -4.86
C ASN A 121 -22.46 -4.28 -4.62
N ALA A 122 -21.29 -4.52 -4.04
CA ALA A 122 -20.77 -5.88 -3.80
C ALA A 122 -20.55 -6.24 -2.32
N GLY A 123 -20.58 -5.26 -1.42
CA GLY A 123 -20.26 -5.45 -0.01
C GLY A 123 -18.76 -5.53 0.27
N TRP A 124 -18.38 -6.33 1.26
CA TRP A 124 -17.00 -6.47 1.72
C TRP A 124 -16.15 -7.31 0.77
N LEU A 125 -14.93 -6.82 0.51
CA LEU A 125 -13.88 -7.52 -0.21
C LEU A 125 -12.72 -7.80 0.73
N MET A 126 -12.41 -9.07 0.97
CA MET A 126 -11.35 -9.53 1.86
C MET A 126 -10.05 -9.74 1.07
N PHE A 127 -8.96 -9.12 1.53
CA PHE A 127 -7.65 -9.19 0.87
C PHE A 127 -6.76 -10.33 1.36
N ASN A 128 -7.18 -11.03 2.41
CA ASN A 128 -6.53 -12.24 2.91
C ASN A 128 -7.54 -13.37 3.26
N PRO A 129 -8.32 -13.86 2.28
CA PRO A 129 -9.25 -14.95 2.49
C PRO A 129 -8.54 -16.30 2.66
N THR A 130 -9.18 -17.23 3.35
CA THR A 130 -8.72 -18.62 3.42
C THR A 130 -8.61 -19.22 2.02
N GLY A 131 -7.43 -19.74 1.66
CA GLY A 131 -7.19 -20.31 0.33
C GLY A 131 -6.89 -19.29 -0.76
N GLY A 132 -6.78 -18.00 -0.42
CA GLY A 132 -6.32 -16.95 -1.31
C GLY A 132 -5.30 -16.05 -0.61
N GLY A 133 -5.44 -14.75 -0.81
CA GLY A 133 -4.57 -13.74 -0.23
C GLY A 133 -3.84 -12.96 -1.31
N VAL A 134 -3.78 -11.65 -1.13
CA VAL A 134 -3.09 -10.74 -2.03
C VAL A 134 -1.73 -10.41 -1.43
N THR A 135 -0.71 -10.38 -2.28
CA THR A 135 0.62 -9.92 -1.92
C THR A 135 1.10 -8.86 -2.88
N ILE A 136 1.92 -7.92 -2.40
CA ILE A 136 2.71 -6.99 -3.20
C ILE A 136 4.19 -7.35 -3.04
N SER A 137 4.92 -7.48 -4.15
CA SER A 137 6.36 -7.62 -4.13
C SER A 137 7.01 -6.30 -3.70
N MET A 138 7.69 -6.28 -2.56
CA MET A 138 8.39 -5.07 -2.09
C MET A 138 9.61 -4.69 -2.96
N THR A 139 10.00 -5.54 -3.92
CA THR A 139 11.10 -5.26 -4.85
C THR A 139 10.62 -4.76 -6.20
N THR A 140 9.53 -5.33 -6.71
CA THR A 140 9.03 -5.05 -8.07
C THR A 140 7.72 -4.30 -8.09
N GLY A 141 7.03 -4.20 -6.96
CA GLY A 141 5.71 -3.60 -6.80
C GLY A 141 4.58 -4.38 -7.45
N ALA A 142 4.87 -5.55 -8.03
CA ALA A 142 3.86 -6.40 -8.64
C ALA A 142 2.96 -7.03 -7.58
N PHE A 143 1.65 -6.95 -7.80
CA PHE A 143 0.67 -7.64 -6.99
C PHE A 143 0.37 -9.03 -7.55
N SER A 144 0.05 -9.97 -6.66
CA SER A 144 -0.31 -11.34 -7.00
C SER A 144 -1.32 -11.91 -6.02
N GLY A 145 -1.89 -13.06 -6.37
CA GLY A 145 -2.89 -13.74 -5.57
C GLY A 145 -4.30 -13.17 -5.78
N TYR A 146 -5.18 -13.43 -4.80
CA TYR A 146 -6.61 -13.25 -4.98
C TYR A 146 -7.27 -12.65 -3.72
N ALA A 147 -8.05 -11.59 -3.93
CA ALA A 147 -9.03 -11.13 -2.94
C ALA A 147 -10.36 -11.87 -3.17
N TRP A 148 -11.26 -11.82 -2.20
CA TRP A 148 -12.56 -12.47 -2.27
C TRP A 148 -13.67 -11.55 -1.80
N GLY A 149 -14.79 -11.50 -2.52
CA GLY A 149 -16.02 -10.87 -2.08
C GLY A 149 -17.19 -11.85 -2.10
N GLU A 150 -18.03 -11.82 -1.06
CA GLU A 150 -19.09 -12.83 -0.87
C GLU A 150 -20.06 -12.90 -2.07
N ASN A 151 -20.34 -11.74 -2.66
CA ASN A 151 -21.31 -11.60 -3.76
C ASN A 151 -20.68 -11.72 -5.16
N ILE A 152 -19.35 -11.74 -5.25
CA ILE A 152 -18.64 -11.56 -6.53
C ILE A 152 -17.50 -12.55 -6.74
N GLY A 153 -17.22 -13.44 -5.78
CA GLY A 153 -16.17 -14.43 -5.90
C GLY A 153 -14.76 -13.82 -5.85
N TYR A 154 -13.83 -14.44 -6.57
CA TYR A 154 -12.41 -14.08 -6.56
C TYR A 154 -12.09 -12.91 -7.48
N ILE A 155 -11.17 -12.07 -7.02
CA ILE A 155 -10.55 -10.99 -7.80
C ILE A 155 -9.05 -11.29 -7.87
N HIS A 156 -8.57 -11.50 -9.08
CA HIS A 156 -7.21 -11.91 -9.40
C HIS A 156 -6.36 -10.68 -9.70
N PHE A 157 -5.19 -10.58 -9.06
CA PHE A 157 -4.32 -9.39 -9.17
C PHE A 157 -3.30 -9.49 -10.31
N SER A 158 -3.10 -10.68 -10.89
CA SER A 158 -2.33 -10.89 -12.11
C SER A 158 -2.75 -12.18 -12.83
N GLY A 159 -2.58 -12.21 -14.14
CA GLY A 159 -2.92 -13.36 -14.98
C GLY A 159 -3.40 -12.99 -16.37
N ASN A 160 -4.22 -13.86 -16.95
CA ASN A 160 -4.91 -13.64 -18.22
C ASN A 160 -6.41 -13.68 -17.98
N ALA A 161 -7.15 -12.73 -18.55
CA ALA A 161 -8.61 -12.74 -18.52
C ALA A 161 -9.15 -13.84 -19.44
N THR A 162 -10.46 -14.06 -19.42
CA THR A 162 -11.13 -15.11 -20.22
C THR A 162 -10.93 -14.93 -21.73
N ASP A 163 -10.72 -13.69 -22.17
CA ASP A 163 -10.39 -13.33 -23.56
C ASP A 163 -8.88 -13.39 -23.87
N THR A 164 -8.08 -13.94 -22.95
CA THR A 164 -6.60 -14.03 -22.97
C THR A 164 -5.84 -12.72 -22.72
N THR A 165 -6.54 -11.59 -22.50
CA THR A 165 -5.90 -10.31 -22.19
C THR A 165 -5.08 -10.40 -20.90
N ALA A 166 -3.77 -10.14 -21.00
CA ALA A 166 -2.88 -10.15 -19.85
C ALA A 166 -3.13 -8.93 -18.96
N TYR A 167 -3.12 -9.13 -17.63
CA TYR A 167 -3.27 -8.09 -16.64
C TYR A 167 -2.36 -8.32 -15.44
N GLY A 168 -2.11 -7.25 -14.69
CA GLY A 168 -1.31 -7.31 -13.47
C GLY A 168 -1.26 -5.97 -12.77
N VAL A 169 -1.73 -5.91 -11.52
CA VAL A 169 -1.65 -4.69 -10.72
C VAL A 169 -0.20 -4.47 -10.29
N THR A 170 0.30 -3.24 -10.40
CA THR A 170 1.66 -2.86 -10.04
C THR A 170 1.68 -1.51 -9.32
N ASN A 171 2.55 -1.37 -8.33
CA ASN A 171 2.92 -0.09 -7.74
C ASN A 171 4.36 0.26 -8.18
N PRO A 172 4.63 1.41 -8.81
CA PRO A 172 5.95 1.72 -9.35
C PRO A 172 7.04 1.87 -8.27
N ASN A 173 6.67 2.08 -7.01
CA ASN A 173 7.61 2.26 -5.90
C ASN A 173 6.98 1.78 -4.57
N PRO A 174 6.99 0.47 -4.30
CA PRO A 174 6.43 -0.15 -3.08
C PRO A 174 7.27 0.08 -1.82
#